data_AF-A0A2N1V6Z0-F1
#
_entry.id   AF-A0A2N1V6Z0-F1
#
_cell.length_a   1.000
_cell.length_b   1.000
_cell.length_c   1.000
_cell.angle_alpha   90.00
_cell.angle_beta   90.00
_cell.angle_gamma   90.00
#
_symmetry.space_group_name_H-M   'P 1'
#
loop_
_entity.id
_entity.type
_entity.pdbx_description
1 polymer ?
#
loop_
_entity_poly.entity_id
_entity_poly.type
_entity_poly.pdbx_seq_one_letter_code
_entity_poly.pdbx_strand_id
1 'polypeptide(L)'
;MSDNKKYQTEVDFKQIFSTPSRWMGLVYLVVLVSIIVAGKYYVQHQDNISDNDTKFINSIDVERHDNVVDQKGQLQEGIDVAELGNNPTPELIANGKELFQANCVSCHGENGKGDGPAGGGLNPPPRNFHAEEGWTNGRNFADMYKTLEEGIIVNGMNSFNQLSVKERFGIIHYIRTFASFPDVSEDELSNLDLTYSLADGRTTKNQISLEKATKLVAKDKTTNFKIVKTNFNQSSDVAIVTNNTLDVDRALYSLNGTTDWKSDMSKFKKLILSDLPQNGFNTKVVNLTDEEWIQLHSKLVGLYSVN
;
A
#
# COMPACT_ATOMS: atom_id res chain seq x y z
N MET A 1 -81.62 7.22 -40.11
CA MET A 1 -81.62 6.38 -38.90
C MET A 1 -80.71 7.05 -37.89
N SER A 2 -81.27 7.71 -36.87
CA SER A 2 -80.49 8.38 -35.83
C SER A 2 -80.10 7.39 -34.74
N ASP A 3 -78.82 7.04 -34.65
CA ASP A 3 -78.29 6.30 -33.51
C ASP A 3 -78.04 7.26 -32.34
N ASN A 4 -78.97 7.22 -31.39
CA ASN A 4 -79.01 8.07 -30.22
C ASN A 4 -78.08 7.49 -29.13
N LYS A 5 -76.78 7.83 -29.17
CA LYS A 5 -75.87 7.53 -28.03
C LYS A 5 -76.25 8.40 -26.85
N LYS A 6 -76.96 7.84 -25.87
CA LYS A 6 -77.26 8.47 -24.58
C LYS A 6 -75.95 8.76 -23.84
N TYR A 7 -75.59 10.02 -23.73
CA TYR A 7 -74.55 10.48 -22.81
C TYR A 7 -75.12 10.50 -21.39
N GLN A 8 -74.49 9.79 -20.46
CA GLN A 8 -74.83 9.86 -19.05
C GLN A 8 -74.23 11.15 -18.47
N THR A 9 -75.08 12.07 -18.02
CA THR A 9 -74.70 13.41 -17.54
C THR A 9 -74.33 13.45 -16.06
N GLU A 10 -74.47 12.33 -15.34
CA GLU A 10 -74.17 12.25 -13.91
C GLU A 10 -73.29 11.03 -13.61
N VAL A 11 -72.29 11.23 -12.75
CA VAL A 11 -71.39 10.17 -12.30
C VAL A 11 -72.16 9.26 -11.35
N ASP A 12 -72.65 8.12 -11.84
CA ASP A 12 -73.20 7.08 -10.99
C ASP A 12 -72.06 6.37 -10.24
N PHE A 13 -71.83 6.80 -8.99
CA PHE A 13 -70.76 6.29 -8.13
C PHE A 13 -70.88 4.78 -7.84
N LYS A 14 -72.07 4.18 -7.97
CA LYS A 14 -72.24 2.72 -7.80
C LYS A 14 -71.64 1.91 -8.95
N GLN A 15 -71.46 2.51 -10.13
CA GLN A 15 -70.92 1.82 -11.32
C GLN A 15 -69.41 2.04 -11.53
N ILE A 16 -68.74 2.75 -10.62
CA ILE A 16 -67.29 2.99 -10.68
C ILE A 16 -66.50 1.68 -10.59
N PHE A 17 -66.95 0.73 -9.76
CA PHE A 17 -66.27 -0.56 -9.58
C PHE A 17 -66.57 -1.58 -10.69
N SER A 18 -67.59 -1.36 -11.52
CA SER A 18 -67.98 -2.28 -12.60
C SER A 18 -67.32 -1.95 -13.95
N THR A 19 -66.67 -0.80 -14.09
CA THR A 19 -65.97 -0.40 -15.32
C THR A 19 -64.46 -0.25 -15.07
N PRO A 20 -63.61 -1.15 -15.60
CA PRO A 20 -62.19 -1.18 -15.30
C PRO A 20 -61.44 0.13 -15.59
N SER A 21 -61.86 0.92 -16.58
CA SER A 21 -61.19 2.18 -16.91
C SER A 21 -61.46 3.31 -15.92
N ARG A 22 -62.56 3.26 -15.15
CA ARG A 22 -62.96 4.35 -14.24
C ARG A 22 -62.29 4.28 -12.87
N TRP A 23 -61.92 3.09 -12.39
CA TRP A 23 -61.17 2.96 -11.12
C TRP A 23 -59.65 3.15 -11.29
N MET A 24 -59.10 2.99 -12.50
CA MET A 24 -57.65 3.14 -12.77
C MET A 24 -57.09 4.51 -12.37
N GLY A 25 -57.85 5.60 -12.52
CA GLY A 25 -57.43 6.92 -12.06
C GLY A 25 -57.30 7.01 -10.54
N LEU A 26 -58.21 6.36 -9.81
CA LEU A 26 -58.18 6.29 -8.35
C LEU A 26 -57.06 5.38 -7.86
N VAL A 27 -56.82 4.26 -8.52
CA VAL A 27 -55.68 3.36 -8.26
C VAL A 27 -54.37 4.08 -8.44
N TYR A 28 -54.22 4.80 -9.55
CA TYR A 28 -53.01 5.55 -9.83
C TYR A 28 -52.69 6.54 -8.70
N LEU A 29 -53.70 7.28 -8.22
CA LEU A 29 -53.53 8.20 -7.09
C LEU A 29 -53.16 7.46 -5.80
N VAL A 30 -53.78 6.31 -5.52
CA VAL A 30 -53.44 5.51 -4.33
C VAL A 30 -52.01 4.97 -4.41
N VAL A 31 -51.58 4.47 -5.56
CA VAL A 31 -50.21 3.96 -5.78
C VAL A 31 -49.20 5.10 -5.65
N LEU A 32 -49.49 6.25 -6.25
CA LEU A 32 -48.60 7.42 -6.19
C LEU A 32 -48.46 7.94 -4.75
N VAL A 33 -49.55 8.03 -3.99
CA VAL A 33 -49.51 8.39 -2.57
C VAL A 33 -48.74 7.33 -1.77
N SER A 34 -48.95 6.04 -2.06
CA SER A 34 -48.26 4.95 -1.37
C SER A 34 -46.74 5.01 -1.59
N ILE A 35 -46.28 5.29 -2.82
CA ILE A 35 -44.86 5.47 -3.14
C ILE A 35 -44.29 6.68 -2.42
N ILE A 36 -45.02 7.80 -2.36
CA ILE A 36 -44.56 9.00 -1.65
C ILE A 36 -44.43 8.74 -0.14
N VAL A 37 -45.41 8.05 0.46
CA VAL A 37 -45.39 7.69 1.88
C VAL A 37 -44.23 6.73 2.17
N ALA A 38 -44.08 5.67 1.37
CA ALA A 38 -42.97 4.73 1.50
C ALA A 38 -41.60 5.42 1.33
N GLY A 39 -41.50 6.34 0.36
CA GLY A 39 -40.29 7.13 0.13
C GLY A 39 -39.96 8.06 1.30
N LYS A 40 -40.95 8.78 1.85
CA LYS A 40 -40.75 9.62 3.05
C LYS A 40 -40.35 8.77 4.25
N TYR A 41 -40.99 7.62 4.45
CA TYR A 41 -40.64 6.68 5.52
C TYR A 41 -39.19 6.19 5.36
N TYR A 42 -38.78 5.80 4.15
CA TYR A 42 -37.42 5.36 3.86
C TYR A 42 -36.39 6.45 4.14
N VAL A 43 -36.61 7.69 3.67
CA VAL A 43 -35.69 8.82 3.92
C VAL A 43 -35.61 9.17 5.41
N GLN A 44 -36.72 9.08 6.15
CA GLN A 44 -36.74 9.33 7.59
C GLN A 44 -36.04 8.25 8.42
N HIS A 45 -35.93 7.03 7.88
CA HIS A 45 -35.28 5.90 8.54
C HIS A 45 -33.98 5.52 7.84
N GLN A 46 -33.43 6.41 7.01
CA GLN A 46 -32.23 6.13 6.21
C GLN A 46 -31.06 5.75 7.11
N ASP A 47 -30.86 6.46 8.22
CA ASP A 47 -29.83 6.16 9.22
C ASP A 47 -29.96 4.72 9.73
N ASN A 48 -31.19 4.25 10.01
CA ASN A 48 -31.43 2.88 10.50
C ASN A 48 -31.39 1.78 9.40
N ILE A 49 -31.48 2.14 8.12
CA ILE A 49 -31.54 1.18 6.99
C ILE A 49 -30.17 1.07 6.30
N SER A 50 -29.35 2.14 6.31
CA SER A 50 -27.99 2.11 5.75
C SER A 50 -26.90 1.76 6.76
N ASP A 51 -27.21 1.78 8.05
CA ASP A 51 -26.28 1.30 9.06
C ASP A 51 -26.23 -0.23 8.98
N ASN A 52 -25.31 -0.72 8.15
CA ASN A 52 -24.64 -1.98 8.44
C ASN A 52 -23.88 -1.74 9.74
N ASP A 53 -24.59 -1.87 10.86
CA ASP A 53 -24.09 -1.74 12.23
C ASP A 53 -23.18 -2.96 12.50
N THR A 54 -22.11 -3.07 11.71
CA THR A 54 -20.93 -3.77 12.17
C THR A 54 -20.50 -2.97 13.37
N LYS A 55 -20.91 -3.45 14.55
CA LYS A 55 -20.33 -3.01 15.82
C LYS A 55 -18.84 -2.93 15.58
N PHE A 56 -18.31 -1.71 15.54
CA PHE A 56 -16.89 -1.52 15.47
C PHE A 56 -16.38 -2.14 16.76
N ILE A 57 -15.88 -3.37 16.66
CA ILE A 57 -15.29 -4.06 17.79
C ILE A 57 -14.03 -3.25 18.08
N ASN A 58 -14.13 -2.30 19.01
CA ASN A 58 -13.00 -1.58 19.59
C ASN A 58 -12.05 -2.52 20.37
N SER A 59 -12.26 -3.84 20.28
CA SER A 59 -11.39 -4.89 20.78
C SER A 59 -10.91 -5.82 19.66
N ILE A 60 -10.64 -5.31 18.45
CA ILE A 60 -9.38 -5.78 17.89
C ILE A 60 -8.37 -5.22 18.88
N ASP A 61 -7.76 -6.07 19.69
CA ASP A 61 -6.45 -5.81 20.27
C ASP A 61 -5.50 -5.58 19.09
N VAL A 62 -5.68 -4.47 18.37
CA VAL A 62 -4.60 -3.84 17.67
C VAL A 62 -3.83 -3.22 18.83
N GLU A 63 -3.05 -4.06 19.52
CA GLU A 63 -1.76 -3.59 19.96
C GLU A 63 -1.15 -2.98 18.71
N ARG A 64 -1.30 -1.66 18.62
CA ARG A 64 -0.46 -0.83 17.79
C ARG A 64 0.92 -1.25 18.23
N HIS A 65 1.54 -2.13 17.46
CA HIS A 65 2.92 -2.50 17.67
C HIS A 65 3.68 -1.23 17.31
N ASP A 66 3.75 -0.34 18.29
CA ASP A 66 4.51 0.88 18.24
C ASP A 66 5.94 0.42 18.09
N ASN A 67 6.46 0.69 16.88
CA ASN A 67 7.73 0.26 16.34
C ASN A 67 7.71 -1.17 15.77
N VAL A 68 7.89 -1.25 14.44
CA VAL A 68 8.53 -2.40 13.81
C VAL A 68 9.80 -2.68 14.61
N VAL A 69 9.79 -3.78 15.37
CA VAL A 69 10.94 -4.22 16.17
C VAL A 69 12.13 -4.39 15.24
N ASP A 70 13.34 -4.11 15.71
CA ASP A 70 14.55 -4.37 14.94
C ASP A 70 14.56 -5.84 14.47
N GLN A 71 14.36 -6.08 13.18
CA GLN A 71 14.44 -7.41 12.60
C GLN A 71 15.85 -7.62 12.08
N LYS A 72 16.56 -8.60 12.65
CA LYS A 72 17.79 -9.09 12.02
C LYS A 72 17.43 -9.62 10.65
N GLY A 73 18.26 -9.27 9.67
CA GLY A 73 18.21 -9.86 8.35
C GLY A 73 18.24 -11.38 8.50
N GLN A 74 17.17 -12.02 8.05
CA GLN A 74 17.09 -13.47 8.00
C GLN A 74 17.78 -13.93 6.72
N LEU A 75 18.71 -14.87 6.89
CA LEU A 75 19.11 -15.78 5.82
C LEU A 75 17.92 -16.68 5.57
N GLN A 76 17.19 -16.49 4.46
CA GLN A 76 16.41 -17.59 3.92
C GLN A 76 17.42 -18.59 3.38
N GLU A 77 17.51 -19.76 4.00
CA GLU A 77 18.33 -20.84 3.47
C GLU A 77 17.83 -21.21 2.07
N GLY A 78 18.78 -21.54 1.19
CA GLY A 78 18.48 -22.08 -0.13
C GLY A 78 17.61 -23.32 0.00
N ILE A 79 16.52 -23.39 -0.77
CA ILE A 79 15.63 -24.55 -0.72
C ILE A 79 16.00 -25.56 -1.82
N ASP A 80 15.79 -26.84 -1.54
CA ASP A 80 15.77 -27.85 -2.60
C ASP A 80 14.44 -27.72 -3.36
N VAL A 81 14.51 -27.01 -4.50
CA VAL A 81 13.35 -26.70 -5.34
C VAL A 81 12.70 -27.97 -5.88
N ALA A 82 13.50 -28.99 -6.21
CA ALA A 82 13.01 -30.24 -6.78
C ALA A 82 12.24 -31.05 -5.73
N GLU A 83 12.81 -31.19 -4.53
CA GLU A 83 12.15 -31.91 -3.44
C GLU A 83 10.86 -31.20 -3.00
N LEU A 84 10.92 -29.87 -2.83
CA LEU A 84 9.77 -29.10 -2.36
C LEU A 84 8.64 -29.03 -3.41
N GLY A 85 8.99 -29.05 -4.70
CA GLY A 85 8.04 -29.03 -5.81
C GLY A 85 7.38 -30.39 -6.08
N ASN A 86 8.11 -31.49 -5.98
CA ASN A 86 7.60 -32.83 -6.34
C ASN A 86 7.06 -33.62 -5.15
N ASN A 87 7.60 -33.41 -3.94
CA ASN A 87 7.30 -34.22 -2.77
C ASN A 87 6.74 -33.35 -1.61
N PRO A 88 5.53 -32.77 -1.75
CA PRO A 88 4.98 -31.94 -0.69
C PRO A 88 4.66 -32.75 0.56
N THR A 89 5.23 -32.34 1.70
CA THR A 89 4.86 -32.92 2.99
C THR A 89 3.45 -32.47 3.40
N PRO A 90 2.73 -33.26 4.21
CA PRO A 90 1.44 -32.83 4.75
C PRO A 90 1.52 -31.51 5.54
N GLU A 91 2.65 -31.28 6.23
CA GLU A 91 2.91 -30.04 6.96
C GLU A 91 3.03 -28.83 6.01
N LEU A 92 3.70 -28.99 4.86
CA LEU A 92 3.83 -27.94 3.86
C LEU A 92 2.46 -27.54 3.29
N ILE A 93 1.60 -28.52 3.00
CA ILE A 93 0.23 -28.28 2.52
C ILE A 93 -0.63 -27.63 3.61
N ALA A 94 -0.50 -28.08 4.86
CA ALA A 94 -1.22 -27.50 6.00
C ALA A 94 -0.84 -26.04 6.23
N ASN A 95 0.45 -25.70 6.19
CA ASN A 95 0.91 -24.32 6.27
C ASN A 95 0.41 -23.49 5.06
N GLY A 96 0.45 -24.07 3.85
CA GLY A 96 -0.12 -23.46 2.66
C GLY A 96 -1.61 -23.14 2.79
N LYS A 97 -2.38 -24.02 3.44
CA LYS A 97 -3.80 -23.80 3.75
C LYS A 97 -4.00 -22.61 4.70
N GLU A 98 -3.24 -22.53 5.79
CA GLU A 98 -3.33 -21.42 6.74
C GLU A 98 -3.02 -20.08 6.06
N LEU A 99 -1.98 -20.06 5.24
CA LEU A 99 -1.60 -18.88 4.47
C LEU A 99 -2.64 -18.52 3.42
N PHE A 100 -3.22 -19.50 2.73
CA PHE A 100 -4.31 -19.27 1.78
C PHE A 100 -5.54 -18.67 2.49
N GLN A 101 -5.87 -19.18 3.68
CA GLN A 101 -6.96 -18.64 4.50
C GLN A 101 -6.70 -17.18 4.89
N ALA A 102 -5.48 -16.86 5.30
CA ALA A 102 -5.12 -15.51 5.71
C ALA A 102 -5.05 -14.50 4.54
N ASN A 103 -4.60 -14.95 3.36
CA ASN A 103 -4.19 -14.03 2.28
C ASN A 103 -5.03 -14.12 0.99
N CYS A 104 -5.71 -15.24 0.73
CA CYS A 104 -6.30 -15.52 -0.58
C CYS A 104 -7.84 -15.61 -0.55
N VAL A 105 -8.43 -16.05 0.57
CA VAL A 105 -9.87 -16.33 0.69
C VAL A 105 -10.76 -15.12 0.41
N SER A 106 -10.34 -13.92 0.81
CA SER A 106 -11.13 -12.70 0.59
C SER A 106 -11.47 -12.47 -0.88
N CYS A 107 -10.58 -12.87 -1.79
CA CYS A 107 -10.77 -12.73 -3.24
C CYS A 107 -11.16 -14.06 -3.90
N HIS A 108 -10.46 -15.15 -3.59
CA HIS A 108 -10.64 -16.44 -4.28
C HIS A 108 -11.71 -17.34 -3.64
N GLY A 109 -12.25 -16.97 -2.49
CA GLY A 109 -13.23 -17.76 -1.73
C GLY A 109 -12.60 -18.93 -0.97
N GLU A 110 -13.29 -19.42 0.07
CA GLU A 110 -12.81 -20.53 0.92
C GLU A 110 -12.53 -21.81 0.13
N ASN A 111 -13.33 -22.04 -0.91
CA ASN A 111 -13.25 -23.22 -1.77
C ASN A 111 -12.52 -22.94 -3.09
N GLY A 112 -11.86 -21.78 -3.24
CA GLY A 112 -11.09 -21.46 -4.44
C GLY A 112 -11.91 -21.22 -5.71
N LYS A 113 -13.20 -20.83 -5.59
CA LYS A 113 -14.11 -20.66 -6.73
C LYS A 113 -14.08 -19.27 -7.36
N GLY A 114 -13.26 -18.35 -6.84
CA GLY A 114 -13.23 -16.96 -7.29
C GLY A 114 -14.42 -16.13 -6.83
N ASP A 115 -15.16 -16.61 -5.82
CA ASP A 115 -16.39 -16.05 -5.28
C ASP A 115 -16.19 -15.36 -3.91
N GLY A 116 -14.96 -14.95 -3.61
CA GLY A 116 -14.66 -14.23 -2.38
C GLY A 116 -15.38 -12.88 -2.31
N PRO A 117 -15.74 -12.38 -1.11
CA PRO A 117 -16.50 -11.15 -0.95
C PRO A 117 -15.83 -9.91 -1.55
N ALA A 118 -14.50 -9.86 -1.58
CA ALA A 118 -13.75 -8.78 -2.23
C ALA A 118 -13.68 -8.93 -3.77
N GLY A 119 -13.95 -10.13 -4.29
CA GLY A 119 -13.89 -10.47 -5.71
C GLY A 119 -15.08 -9.99 -6.54
N GLY A 120 -16.24 -9.78 -5.93
CA GLY A 120 -17.50 -9.49 -6.64
C GLY A 120 -17.52 -8.20 -7.47
N GLY A 121 -16.60 -7.26 -7.18
CA GLY A 121 -16.47 -5.99 -7.92
C GLY A 121 -15.30 -5.95 -8.91
N LEU A 122 -14.48 -7.00 -8.99
CA LEU A 122 -13.27 -7.02 -9.83
C LEU A 122 -13.59 -7.47 -11.27
N ASN A 123 -12.96 -6.82 -12.23
CA ASN A 123 -13.02 -7.20 -13.64
C ASN A 123 -11.59 -7.22 -14.24
N PRO A 124 -11.03 -8.39 -14.59
CA PRO A 124 -11.67 -9.71 -14.53
C PRO A 124 -11.89 -10.21 -13.08
N PRO A 125 -12.84 -11.13 -12.85
CA PRO A 125 -13.06 -11.71 -11.53
C PRO A 125 -11.84 -12.54 -11.08
N PRO A 126 -11.64 -12.75 -9.76
CA PRO A 126 -10.60 -13.63 -9.26
C PRO A 126 -10.68 -15.03 -9.85
N ARG A 127 -9.52 -15.69 -9.96
CA ARG A 127 -9.42 -17.02 -10.57
C ARG A 127 -10.24 -18.04 -9.80
N ASN A 128 -11.10 -18.75 -10.52
CA ASN A 128 -11.68 -20.03 -10.10
C ASN A 128 -10.67 -21.15 -10.35
N PHE A 129 -10.12 -21.73 -9.29
CA PHE A 129 -9.10 -22.77 -9.37
C PHE A 129 -9.64 -24.13 -9.85
N HIS A 130 -10.96 -24.31 -9.88
CA HIS A 130 -11.61 -25.50 -10.45
C HIS A 130 -11.70 -25.46 -11.98
N ALA A 131 -11.53 -24.28 -12.59
CA ALA A 131 -11.61 -24.12 -14.03
C ALA A 131 -10.25 -24.39 -14.69
N GLU A 132 -10.27 -25.16 -15.78
CA GLU A 132 -9.06 -25.47 -16.56
C GLU A 132 -8.61 -24.32 -17.47
N GLU A 133 -9.53 -23.45 -17.86
CA GLU A 133 -9.26 -22.35 -18.79
C GLU A 133 -9.22 -20.99 -18.08
N GLY A 134 -8.68 -19.99 -18.77
CA GLY A 134 -8.68 -18.58 -18.34
C GLY A 134 -7.60 -18.21 -17.31
N TRP A 135 -6.63 -19.09 -17.05
CA TRP A 135 -5.44 -18.76 -16.26
C TRP A 135 -4.57 -17.77 -17.02
N THR A 136 -4.22 -16.65 -16.38
CA THR A 136 -3.44 -15.57 -17.02
C THR A 136 -2.01 -15.99 -17.36
N ASN A 137 -1.32 -16.60 -16.40
CA ASN A 137 0.05 -17.08 -16.59
C ASN A 137 0.11 -18.57 -16.95
N GLY A 138 -0.91 -19.36 -16.60
CA GLY A 138 -0.94 -20.81 -16.81
C GLY A 138 -1.26 -21.58 -15.54
N ARG A 139 -1.40 -22.90 -15.67
CA ARG A 139 -1.77 -23.85 -14.60
C ARG A 139 -0.59 -24.67 -14.10
N ASN A 140 0.58 -24.55 -14.73
CA ASN A 140 1.76 -25.28 -14.30
C ASN A 140 2.26 -24.69 -12.98
N PHE A 141 3.05 -25.47 -12.25
CA PHE A 141 3.57 -25.07 -10.94
C PHE A 141 4.38 -23.77 -11.02
N ALA A 142 5.24 -23.65 -12.03
CA ALA A 142 6.04 -22.46 -12.30
C ALA A 142 5.19 -21.23 -12.63
N ASP A 143 4.09 -21.40 -13.36
CA ASP A 143 3.17 -20.30 -13.70
C ASP A 143 2.43 -19.78 -12.47
N MET A 144 2.05 -20.69 -11.56
CA MET A 144 1.47 -20.32 -10.28
C MET A 144 2.49 -19.61 -9.40
N TYR A 145 3.73 -20.10 -9.37
CA TYR A 145 4.80 -19.44 -8.62
C TYR A 145 5.08 -18.04 -9.14
N LYS A 146 5.19 -17.87 -10.45
CA LYS A 146 5.30 -16.56 -11.10
C LYS A 146 4.17 -15.63 -10.69
N THR A 147 2.93 -16.15 -10.67
CA THR A 147 1.76 -15.37 -10.25
C THR A 147 1.87 -14.90 -8.80
N LEU A 148 2.39 -15.72 -7.89
CA LEU A 148 2.61 -15.31 -6.51
C LEU A 148 3.82 -14.37 -6.34
N GLU A 149 4.89 -14.54 -7.10
CA GLU A 149 6.08 -13.68 -7.01
C GLU A 149 5.83 -12.29 -7.63
N GLU A 150 5.19 -12.22 -8.79
CA GLU A 150 5.03 -10.97 -9.55
C GLU A 150 3.67 -10.30 -9.33
N GLY A 151 2.65 -11.09 -8.99
CA GLY A 151 1.26 -10.65 -9.02
C GLY A 151 0.71 -10.50 -10.45
N ILE A 152 -0.55 -10.07 -10.54
CA ILE A 152 -1.19 -9.64 -11.79
C ILE A 152 -1.78 -8.27 -11.52
N ILE A 153 -0.89 -7.26 -11.44
CA ILE A 153 -1.22 -5.91 -10.96
C ILE A 153 -2.36 -5.27 -11.77
N VAL A 154 -2.38 -5.50 -13.09
CA VAL A 154 -3.44 -4.99 -13.97
C VAL A 154 -4.83 -5.53 -13.58
N ASN A 155 -4.90 -6.73 -13.02
CA ASN A 155 -6.14 -7.39 -12.59
C ASN A 155 -6.36 -7.32 -11.07
N GLY A 156 -5.58 -6.49 -10.35
CA GLY A 156 -5.73 -6.25 -8.92
C GLY A 156 -5.14 -7.32 -7.99
N MET A 157 -4.38 -8.30 -8.52
CA MET A 157 -3.69 -9.28 -7.69
C MET A 157 -2.29 -8.79 -7.33
N ASN A 158 -2.06 -8.46 -6.07
CA ASN A 158 -0.76 -8.04 -5.57
C ASN A 158 0.28 -9.16 -5.64
N SER A 159 1.56 -8.77 -5.62
CA SER A 159 2.67 -9.69 -5.38
C SER A 159 2.66 -10.19 -3.94
N PHE A 160 3.07 -11.44 -3.75
CA PHE A 160 3.33 -12.09 -2.46
C PHE A 160 4.83 -12.36 -2.29
N ASN A 161 5.68 -11.46 -2.80
CA ASN A 161 7.13 -11.58 -2.71
C ASN A 161 7.70 -11.48 -1.28
N GLN A 162 6.88 -11.02 -0.33
CA GLN A 162 7.18 -10.99 1.10
C GLN A 162 7.10 -12.37 1.77
N LEU A 163 6.36 -13.32 1.18
CA LEU A 163 6.33 -14.70 1.66
C LEU A 163 7.60 -15.41 1.21
N SER A 164 8.13 -16.31 2.05
CA SER A 164 9.26 -17.16 1.68
C SER A 164 8.90 -18.08 0.51
N VAL A 165 9.94 -18.57 -0.17
CA VAL A 165 9.77 -19.52 -1.27
C VAL A 165 9.00 -20.77 -0.81
N LYS A 166 9.33 -21.28 0.39
CA LYS A 166 8.66 -22.44 0.98
C LYS A 166 7.17 -22.19 1.22
N GLU A 167 6.81 -21.03 1.75
CA GLU A 167 5.42 -20.66 2.01
C GLU A 167 4.61 -20.56 0.71
N ARG A 168 5.17 -19.96 -0.34
CA ARG A 168 4.52 -19.90 -1.66
C ARG A 168 4.32 -21.29 -2.26
N PHE A 169 5.33 -22.16 -2.18
CA PHE A 169 5.19 -23.56 -2.61
C PHE A 169 4.06 -24.26 -1.85
N GLY A 170 3.96 -24.05 -0.54
CA GLY A 170 2.85 -24.56 0.27
C GLY A 170 1.49 -24.06 -0.23
N ILE A 171 1.34 -22.77 -0.52
CA ILE A 171 0.10 -22.20 -1.08
C ILE A 171 -0.24 -22.86 -2.43
N ILE A 172 0.74 -23.00 -3.32
CA ILE A 172 0.54 -23.64 -4.64
C ILE A 172 0.07 -25.08 -4.48
N HIS A 173 0.72 -25.86 -3.61
CA HIS A 173 0.33 -27.23 -3.31
C HIS A 173 -1.08 -27.32 -2.72
N TYR A 174 -1.45 -26.40 -1.84
CA TYR A 174 -2.81 -26.32 -1.33
C TYR A 174 -3.84 -25.98 -2.42
N ILE A 175 -3.55 -25.00 -3.29
CA ILE A 175 -4.41 -24.67 -4.45
C ILE A 175 -4.61 -25.90 -5.34
N ARG A 176 -3.55 -26.68 -5.54
CA ARG A 176 -3.58 -27.92 -6.33
C ARG A 176 -4.43 -29.03 -5.71
N THR A 177 -4.91 -28.89 -4.47
CA THR A 177 -5.88 -29.82 -3.87
C THR A 177 -7.32 -29.56 -4.30
N PHE A 178 -7.64 -28.39 -4.87
CA PHE A 178 -9.01 -28.06 -5.28
C PHE A 178 -9.48 -28.78 -6.54
N ALA A 179 -8.56 -29.14 -7.44
CA ALA A 179 -8.86 -29.77 -8.72
C ALA A 179 -7.65 -30.56 -9.25
N SER A 180 -7.79 -31.23 -10.39
CA SER A 180 -6.66 -31.87 -11.07
C SER A 180 -5.81 -30.83 -11.78
N PHE A 181 -4.49 -30.80 -11.55
CA PHE A 181 -3.54 -29.89 -12.21
C PHE A 181 -2.48 -30.65 -13.01
N PRO A 182 -1.79 -30.01 -13.96
CA PRO A 182 -0.66 -30.62 -14.66
C PRO A 182 0.40 -31.11 -13.67
N ASP A 183 0.99 -32.26 -13.95
CA ASP A 183 2.08 -32.83 -13.16
C ASP A 183 3.28 -31.88 -13.14
N VAL A 184 3.99 -31.85 -12.01
CA VAL A 184 5.19 -31.03 -11.85
C VAL A 184 6.36 -31.76 -12.51
N SER A 185 7.03 -31.11 -13.45
CA SER A 185 8.19 -31.69 -14.14
C SER A 185 9.52 -31.18 -13.58
N GLU A 186 10.57 -32.01 -13.58
CA GLU A 186 11.90 -31.60 -13.12
C GLU A 186 12.47 -30.44 -13.96
N ASP A 187 12.27 -30.46 -15.28
CA ASP A 187 12.70 -29.40 -16.19
C ASP A 187 12.01 -28.06 -15.86
N GLU A 188 10.73 -28.10 -15.49
CA GLU A 188 9.98 -26.91 -15.05
C GLU A 188 10.56 -26.34 -13.76
N LEU A 189 10.81 -27.18 -12.76
CA LEU A 189 11.39 -26.75 -11.48
C LEU A 189 12.82 -26.22 -11.64
N SER A 190 13.62 -26.84 -12.50
CA SER A 190 14.96 -26.36 -12.82
C SER A 190 14.92 -24.98 -13.49
N ASN A 191 14.03 -24.78 -14.45
CA ASN A 191 13.87 -23.47 -15.11
C ASN A 191 13.34 -22.41 -14.14
N LEU A 192 12.45 -22.80 -13.22
CA LEU A 192 11.94 -21.92 -12.18
C LEU A 192 13.06 -21.45 -11.24
N ASP A 193 13.92 -22.37 -10.82
CA ASP A 193 15.09 -22.06 -10.00
C ASP A 193 16.06 -21.11 -10.73
N LEU A 194 16.39 -21.39 -11.99
CA LEU A 194 17.24 -20.51 -12.79
C LEU A 194 16.65 -19.10 -12.97
N THR A 195 15.33 -18.98 -13.06
CA THR A 195 14.65 -17.70 -13.27
C THR A 195 14.63 -16.84 -12.01
N TYR A 196 14.45 -17.46 -10.84
CA TYR A 196 14.21 -16.73 -9.58
C TYR A 196 15.30 -16.93 -8.52
N SER A 197 16.34 -17.71 -8.81
CA SER A 197 17.43 -18.07 -7.90
C SER A 197 16.87 -18.56 -6.54
N LEU A 198 16.11 -19.65 -6.58
CA LEU A 198 15.34 -20.15 -5.43
C LEU A 198 16.20 -21.03 -4.51
N ALA A 199 17.15 -21.75 -5.09
CA ALA A 199 18.16 -22.54 -4.39
C ALA A 199 19.25 -21.66 -3.77
N ASP A 200 19.41 -20.43 -4.24
CA ASP A 200 20.32 -19.45 -3.65
C ASP A 200 19.62 -18.76 -2.47
N GLY A 201 20.12 -18.99 -1.25
CA GLY A 201 19.55 -18.38 -0.06
C GLY A 201 19.51 -16.85 -0.15
N ARG A 202 18.35 -16.25 0.13
CA ARG A 202 18.17 -14.78 0.10
C ARG A 202 18.46 -14.19 1.48
N THR A 203 19.45 -13.29 1.59
CA THR A 203 19.62 -12.46 2.79
C THR A 203 18.69 -11.25 2.73
N THR A 204 17.71 -11.18 3.62
CA THR A 204 17.02 -9.92 3.88
C THR A 204 17.97 -8.98 4.63
N LYS A 205 17.93 -7.67 4.31
CA LYS A 205 18.76 -6.68 5.03
C LYS A 205 18.20 -6.47 6.44
N ASN A 206 19.06 -6.18 7.41
CA ASN A 206 18.63 -5.78 8.75
C ASN A 206 17.66 -4.60 8.66
N GLN A 207 16.51 -4.71 9.33
CA GLN A 207 15.57 -3.62 9.50
C GLN A 207 15.73 -3.05 10.91
N ILE A 208 15.76 -1.72 11.02
CA ILE A 208 15.80 -1.03 12.30
C ILE A 208 14.47 -0.31 12.52
N SER A 209 14.04 -0.23 13.77
CA SER A 209 12.90 0.55 14.18
C SER A 209 13.06 2.03 13.79
N LEU A 210 11.94 2.70 13.52
CA LEU A 210 11.92 4.14 13.22
C LEU A 210 12.50 4.95 14.38
N GLU A 211 12.25 4.54 15.62
CA GLU A 211 12.86 5.15 16.81
C GLU A 211 14.38 5.04 16.79
N LYS A 212 14.93 3.85 16.50
CA LYS A 212 16.38 3.64 16.43
C LYS A 212 16.99 4.39 15.25
N ALA A 213 16.33 4.43 14.09
CA ALA A 213 16.75 5.25 12.96
C ALA A 213 16.83 6.73 13.35
N THR A 214 15.81 7.26 14.03
CA THR A 214 15.76 8.65 14.49
C THR A 214 16.86 8.94 15.52
N LYS A 215 17.10 8.03 16.48
CA LYS A 215 18.19 8.14 17.45
C LYS A 215 19.56 8.09 16.79
N LEU A 216 19.77 7.22 15.80
CA LEU A 216 21.03 7.13 15.06
C LEU A 216 21.28 8.40 14.24
N VAL A 217 20.27 8.90 13.53
CA VAL A 217 20.35 10.17 12.78
C VAL A 217 20.62 11.35 13.73
N ALA A 218 19.94 11.41 14.87
CA ALA A 218 20.17 12.45 15.87
C ALA A 218 21.58 12.36 16.48
N LYS A 219 22.06 11.15 16.81
CA LYS A 219 23.41 10.91 17.35
C LYS A 219 24.49 11.30 16.35
N ASP A 220 24.30 10.97 15.08
CA ASP A 220 25.25 11.29 14.00
C ASP A 220 25.34 12.80 13.80
N LYS A 221 24.19 13.49 13.73
CA LYS A 221 24.13 14.96 13.67
C LYS A 221 24.77 15.64 14.88
N THR A 222 24.59 15.09 16.08
CA THR A 222 25.17 15.65 17.31
C THR A 222 26.69 15.41 17.40
N THR A 223 27.16 14.26 16.91
CA THR A 223 28.60 13.92 16.89
C THR A 223 29.34 14.77 15.86
N ASN A 224 28.81 14.88 14.64
CA ASN A 224 29.37 15.73 13.60
C ASN A 224 29.36 17.20 14.01
N PHE A 225 28.29 17.69 14.65
CA PHE A 225 28.26 19.04 15.22
C PHE A 225 29.40 19.28 16.22
N LYS A 226 29.64 18.37 17.15
CA LYS A 226 30.73 18.50 18.15
C LYS A 226 32.11 18.57 17.49
N ILE A 227 32.37 17.74 16.48
CA ILE A 227 33.64 17.73 15.73
C ILE A 227 33.83 19.06 15.01
N VAL A 228 32.85 19.48 14.22
CA VAL A 228 32.89 20.73 13.46
C VAL A 228 33.04 21.93 14.38
N LYS A 229 32.33 21.96 15.51
CA LYS A 229 32.44 23.05 16.50
C LYS A 229 33.84 23.11 17.11
N THR A 230 34.46 21.95 17.36
CA THR A 230 35.85 21.87 17.82
C THR A 230 36.81 22.43 16.76
N ASN A 231 36.66 22.01 15.50
CA ASN A 231 37.46 22.53 14.38
C ASN A 231 37.29 24.04 14.21
N PHE A 232 36.07 24.55 14.36
CA PHE A 232 35.78 25.98 14.29
C PHE A 232 36.53 26.74 15.39
N ASN A 233 36.44 26.27 16.63
CA ASN A 233 37.09 26.92 17.77
C ASN A 233 38.63 26.88 17.69
N GLN A 234 39.20 25.89 16.99
CA GLN A 234 40.65 25.75 16.80
C GLN A 234 41.18 26.50 15.57
N SER A 235 40.31 26.96 14.67
CA SER A 235 40.74 27.62 13.44
C SER A 235 40.92 29.12 13.64
N SER A 236 42.09 29.64 13.24
CA SER A 236 42.43 31.06 13.32
C SER A 236 41.78 31.93 12.23
N ASP A 237 41.19 31.31 11.21
CA ASP A 237 40.66 31.99 10.03
C ASP A 237 39.17 31.65 9.83
N VAL A 238 38.31 32.12 10.73
CA VAL A 238 36.85 31.89 10.66
C VAL A 238 36.06 33.19 10.43
N ALA A 239 36.76 34.29 10.12
CA ALA A 239 36.17 35.61 9.98
C ALA A 239 35.05 35.65 8.93
N ILE A 240 35.24 34.97 7.79
CA ILE A 240 34.22 34.89 6.74
C ILE A 240 32.94 34.18 7.22
N VAL A 241 33.05 33.22 8.14
CA VAL A 241 31.91 32.51 8.73
C VAL A 241 31.25 33.37 9.81
N THR A 242 32.03 33.96 10.73
CA THR A 242 31.49 34.80 11.81
C THR A 242 30.80 36.05 11.28
N ASN A 243 31.35 36.68 10.24
CA ASN A 243 30.80 37.91 9.66
C ASN A 243 29.47 37.68 8.92
N ASN A 244 29.22 36.44 8.50
CA ASN A 244 28.05 36.02 7.72
C ASN A 244 27.05 35.18 8.54
N THR A 245 27.24 35.07 9.85
CA THR A 245 26.33 34.37 10.76
C THR A 245 25.77 35.31 11.82
N LEU A 246 24.57 35.01 12.31
CA LEU A 246 24.03 35.56 13.56
C LEU A 246 24.35 34.65 14.74
N ASP A 247 24.34 33.34 14.49
CA ASP A 247 24.59 32.29 15.46
C ASP A 247 25.41 31.21 14.76
N VAL A 248 26.70 31.18 15.06
CA VAL A 248 27.66 30.23 14.47
C VAL A 248 27.24 28.79 14.76
N ASP A 249 26.75 28.50 15.96
CA ASP A 249 26.43 27.12 16.36
C ASP A 249 25.23 26.62 15.58
N ARG A 250 24.23 27.48 15.40
CA ARG A 250 23.07 27.16 14.57
C ARG A 250 23.42 27.05 13.09
N ALA A 251 24.27 27.94 12.59
CA ALA A 251 24.77 27.89 11.21
C ALA A 251 25.51 26.60 10.93
N LEU A 252 26.43 26.20 11.81
CA LEU A 252 27.09 24.91 11.72
C LEU A 252 26.04 23.79 11.84
N TYR A 253 25.21 23.76 12.87
CA TYR A 253 24.21 22.69 13.04
C TYR A 253 23.28 22.51 11.81
N SER A 254 22.85 23.59 11.16
CA SER A 254 21.98 23.53 9.97
C SER A 254 22.60 22.80 8.77
N LEU A 255 23.93 22.84 8.66
CA LEU A 255 24.67 22.23 7.56
C LEU A 255 24.89 20.72 7.76
N ASN A 256 24.60 20.17 8.95
CA ASN A 256 24.65 18.72 9.22
C ASN A 256 23.48 17.94 8.58
N GLY A 257 22.50 18.62 7.99
CA GLY A 257 21.32 17.97 7.41
C GLY A 257 21.62 17.13 6.17
N THR A 258 22.54 17.58 5.32
CA THR A 258 22.93 16.93 4.06
C THR A 258 24.43 17.16 3.80
N THR A 259 25.04 16.34 2.95
CA THR A 259 26.46 16.49 2.57
C THR A 259 26.67 17.02 1.15
N ASP A 260 25.62 17.01 0.32
CA ASP A 260 25.68 17.40 -1.10
C ASP A 260 26.19 18.82 -1.32
N TRP A 261 25.94 19.72 -0.37
CA TRP A 261 26.40 21.10 -0.45
C TRP A 261 27.93 21.19 -0.45
N LYS A 262 28.66 20.17 0.03
CA LYS A 262 30.13 20.19 0.08
C LYS A 262 30.76 20.15 -1.32
N SER A 263 30.11 19.48 -2.27
CA SER A 263 30.61 19.33 -3.65
C SER A 263 29.90 20.23 -4.67
N ASP A 264 28.79 20.87 -4.29
CA ASP A 264 27.94 21.64 -5.20
C ASP A 264 27.57 23.02 -4.62
N MET A 265 28.11 24.07 -5.24
CA MET A 265 27.90 25.46 -4.86
C MET A 265 26.44 25.90 -5.00
N SER A 266 25.71 25.40 -6.01
CA SER A 266 24.30 25.75 -6.21
C SER A 266 23.43 25.21 -5.07
N LYS A 267 23.68 23.96 -4.69
CA LYS A 267 23.03 23.34 -3.52
C LYS A 267 23.40 24.06 -2.22
N PHE A 268 24.67 24.47 -2.07
CA PHE A 268 25.11 25.26 -0.92
C PHE A 268 24.40 26.61 -0.79
N LYS A 269 24.38 27.41 -1.87
CA LYS A 269 23.65 28.68 -1.90
C LYS A 269 22.17 28.47 -1.58
N LYS A 270 21.53 27.47 -2.20
CA LYS A 270 20.11 27.14 -1.93
C LYS A 270 19.86 26.79 -0.45
N LEU A 271 20.72 25.95 0.13
CA LEU A 271 20.61 25.53 1.53
C LEU A 271 20.66 26.74 2.48
N ILE A 272 21.65 27.62 2.30
CA ILE A 272 21.79 28.83 3.13
C ILE A 272 20.66 29.82 2.89
N LEU A 273 20.23 30.05 1.65
CA LEU A 273 19.22 31.06 1.34
C LEU A 273 17.79 30.61 1.69
N SER A 274 17.54 29.30 1.81
CA SER A 274 16.18 28.76 1.98
C SER A 274 15.51 29.05 3.33
N ASP A 275 16.30 29.32 4.38
CA ASP A 275 15.79 29.44 5.75
C ASP A 275 16.50 30.54 6.55
N LEU A 276 16.83 31.66 5.88
CA LEU A 276 17.39 32.82 6.57
C LEU A 276 16.33 33.55 7.42
N PRO A 277 16.66 34.03 8.63
CA PRO A 277 17.91 33.81 9.37
C PRO A 277 17.86 32.58 10.31
N GLN A 278 16.82 31.75 10.20
CA GLN A 278 16.56 30.66 11.16
C GLN A 278 17.62 29.58 11.15
N ASN A 279 18.28 29.38 10.00
CA ASN A 279 19.44 28.50 9.89
C ASN A 279 20.73 29.08 10.52
N GLY A 280 20.70 30.27 11.13
CA GLY A 280 21.84 30.88 11.83
C GLY A 280 22.73 31.78 10.96
N PHE A 281 22.54 31.80 9.64
CA PHE A 281 23.19 32.75 8.74
C PHE A 281 22.47 34.11 8.80
N ASN A 282 23.24 35.19 8.63
CA ASN A 282 22.67 36.54 8.57
C ASN A 282 22.31 36.93 7.13
N THR A 283 21.52 37.99 6.95
CA THR A 283 21.03 38.40 5.63
C THR A 283 22.11 38.97 4.70
N LYS A 284 23.33 39.22 5.19
CA LYS A 284 24.44 39.70 4.33
C LYS A 284 24.85 38.67 3.28
N VAL A 285 24.61 37.38 3.55
CA VAL A 285 24.91 36.29 2.61
C VAL A 285 24.24 36.48 1.25
N VAL A 286 23.07 37.14 1.21
CA VAL A 286 22.33 37.41 -0.03
C VAL A 286 23.14 38.30 -0.99
N ASN A 287 24.02 39.15 -0.45
CA ASN A 287 24.77 40.14 -1.21
C ASN A 287 26.25 39.76 -1.40
N LEU A 288 26.64 38.53 -1.05
CA LEU A 288 28.02 38.08 -1.26
C LEU A 288 28.33 37.99 -2.75
N THR A 289 29.51 38.43 -3.11
CA THR A 289 30.12 38.19 -4.42
C THR A 289 30.38 36.70 -4.62
N ASP A 290 30.57 36.28 -5.87
CA ASP A 290 30.90 34.87 -6.16
C ASP A 290 32.22 34.43 -5.50
N GLU A 291 33.20 35.33 -5.38
CA GLU A 291 34.44 35.07 -4.65
C GLU A 291 34.19 34.84 -3.16
N GLU A 292 33.38 35.68 -2.52
CA GLU A 292 33.03 35.51 -1.10
C GLU A 292 32.20 34.25 -0.85
N TRP A 293 31.33 33.88 -1.78
CA TRP A 293 30.61 32.60 -1.73
C TRP A 293 31.56 31.42 -1.79
N ILE A 294 32.57 31.47 -2.66
CA ILE A 294 33.62 30.43 -2.77
C ILE A 294 34.44 30.37 -1.47
N GLN A 295 34.82 31.52 -0.91
CA GLN A 295 35.57 31.56 0.35
C GLN A 295 34.77 31.00 1.53
N LEU A 296 33.50 31.42 1.66
CA LEU A 296 32.60 30.92 2.71
C LEU A 296 32.37 29.42 2.58
N HIS A 297 32.09 28.94 1.36
CA HIS A 297 31.90 27.52 1.07
C HIS A 297 33.15 26.71 1.38
N SER A 298 34.30 27.09 0.84
CA SER A 298 35.59 26.43 1.07
C SER A 298 35.91 26.34 2.55
N LYS A 299 35.68 27.43 3.30
CA LYS A 299 35.92 27.44 4.74
C LYS A 299 35.00 26.48 5.49
N LEU A 300 33.71 26.48 5.20
CA LEU A 300 32.76 25.57 5.81
C LEU A 300 33.04 24.13 5.41
N VAL A 301 33.39 23.83 4.16
CA VAL A 301 33.82 22.48 3.76
C VAL A 301 35.04 22.04 4.58
N GLY A 302 36.04 22.92 4.74
CA GLY A 302 37.24 22.63 5.53
C GLY A 302 36.95 22.31 7.00
N LEU A 303 35.96 22.96 7.61
CA LEU A 303 35.54 22.66 8.99
C LEU A 303 34.86 21.29 9.12
N TYR A 304 34.29 20.78 8.03
CA TYR A 304 33.50 19.54 7.94
C TYR A 304 34.27 18.36 7.34
N SER A 305 35.49 18.59 6.90
CA SER A 305 36.42 17.55 6.48
C SER A 305 37.15 17.06 7.72
N VAL A 306 36.86 15.82 8.12
CA VAL A 306 37.57 15.13 9.20
C VAL A 306 38.78 14.42 8.58
N ASN A 307 39.94 14.48 9.24
CA ASN A 307 41.03 13.51 9.05
C ASN A 307 40.62 12.15 9.63
#